data_AF-A0A362X2N5-F1
#
_entry.id   AF-A0A362X2N5-F1
#
_cell.length_a   1.000
_cell.length_b   1.000
_cell.length_c   1.000
_cell.angle_alpha   90.00
_cell.angle_beta   90.00
_cell.angle_gamma   90.00
#
_symmetry.space_group_name_H-M   'P 1'
#
loop_
_entity.id
_entity.type
_entity.pdbx_description
1 polymer ?
#
loop_
_entity_poly.entity_id
_entity_poly.type
_entity_poly.pdbx_seq_one_letter_code
_entity_poly.pdbx_strand_id
1 'polypeptide(L)'
;MKKNILLLSMLVVSIWSYSQQIIWTGNAGNNDFFDENNWQDNTTNQPPTAGSIDINQAINLNLQLHNANDTVIANGIINLGTGSLSVIASYLEANAFSGGSITIDNEAYINLSAISPLQNNVIINFTSGIGWVRTLNKKGSAIINDNISQIQVNGAVAAYQSNLRLDNYYLNGTVIRSNDISTSPLTLYDDVNLQGVSANLSLDIIHSGSTIPNGLDNKAESFILKKGFMATLAITEDGTSKSKNYIASEADLIVNELPEYLLNDVSFIRVVPWNWVTKKGIGGNTSGLNTEWFYRWNNTGASSIDIEYAPMSWGFGGANDDGDIALYKSKYKATHVLAFNESDNCNDQSGQYNNLCDTDVAVSTYKNLMKTGLRLVSPSGRENAPFGWLKEFHDKANAQDIRIDVIGVHWYDWASNPANSPNANPSAVFNRFKNYLQRVYDLYGLPIWITEFNANPNRSNATNYGFMQLALPYLETLDYVERYAWFEPFSNTADYYDPTGTSLTNVGAFYKNQVSTPAVPESTISANSNLDFYYTLGVNNLDTSNALLYPNPTNGIITLRAIEGIASYNIYNVQGQRIKSRKNINATEIKINLSKENKGIYILRIIDNNGNPSSKKIILD
;
A
#
# COMPACT_ATOMS: atom_id res chain seq x y z
N MET A 1 -85.42 -5.13 -26.16
CA MET A 1 -84.72 -5.23 -24.86
C MET A 1 -83.37 -4.55 -24.97
N LYS A 2 -83.23 -3.35 -24.40
CA LYS A 2 -81.93 -2.63 -24.31
C LYS A 2 -81.19 -3.15 -23.07
N LYS A 3 -79.98 -3.69 -23.23
CA LYS A 3 -79.09 -4.02 -22.11
C LYS A 3 -78.18 -2.82 -21.83
N ASN A 4 -78.35 -2.22 -20.65
CA ASN A 4 -77.42 -1.26 -20.08
C ASN A 4 -76.21 -2.02 -19.54
N ILE A 5 -75.02 -1.73 -20.05
CA ILE A 5 -73.75 -2.12 -19.43
C ILE A 5 -73.24 -0.88 -18.69
N LEU A 6 -73.26 -0.96 -17.36
CA LEU A 6 -72.71 0.05 -16.46
C LEU A 6 -71.18 -0.17 -16.42
N LEU A 7 -70.41 0.79 -16.93
CA LEU A 7 -68.95 0.81 -16.75
C LEU A 7 -68.66 1.39 -15.36
N LEU A 8 -68.19 0.55 -14.44
CA LEU A 8 -67.73 0.98 -13.12
C LEU A 8 -66.26 1.37 -13.22
N SER A 9 -65.97 2.67 -13.26
CA SER A 9 -64.61 3.21 -13.18
C SER A 9 -64.11 3.14 -11.74
N MET A 10 -63.26 2.15 -11.43
CA MET A 10 -62.48 2.12 -10.18
C MET A 10 -61.41 3.22 -10.24
N LEU A 11 -61.59 4.25 -9.41
CA LEU A 11 -60.58 5.27 -9.16
C LEU A 11 -59.51 4.65 -8.23
N VAL A 12 -58.38 4.21 -8.79
CA VAL A 12 -57.21 3.82 -8.01
C VAL A 12 -56.52 5.11 -7.57
N VAL A 13 -56.77 5.53 -6.32
CA VAL A 13 -55.99 6.59 -5.68
C VAL A 13 -54.65 5.97 -5.29
N SER A 14 -53.60 6.24 -6.07
CA SER A 14 -52.23 5.97 -5.68
C SER A 14 -51.86 6.87 -4.52
N ILE A 15 -51.91 6.32 -3.31
CA ILE A 15 -51.36 6.96 -2.12
C ILE A 15 -49.84 6.86 -2.26
N TRP A 16 -49.19 7.94 -2.70
CA TRP A 16 -47.75 8.07 -2.63
C TRP A 16 -47.39 8.23 -1.14
N SER A 17 -47.06 7.13 -0.46
CA SER A 17 -46.39 7.25 0.84
C SER A 17 -44.95 7.68 0.56
N TYR A 18 -44.67 8.97 0.74
CA TYR A 18 -43.29 9.41 0.87
C TYR A 18 -42.75 8.75 2.14
N SER A 19 -41.87 7.77 1.97
CA SER A 19 -41.08 7.25 3.08
C SER A 19 -40.30 8.42 3.67
N GLN A 20 -40.47 8.70 4.96
CA GLN A 20 -39.62 9.67 5.67
C GLN A 20 -38.16 9.24 5.58
N GLN A 21 -37.30 10.14 5.11
CA GLN A 21 -35.86 9.94 5.01
C GLN A 21 -35.19 10.83 6.05
N ILE A 22 -34.38 10.22 6.90
CA ILE A 22 -33.67 10.88 7.99
C ILE A 22 -32.20 11.02 7.59
N ILE A 23 -31.69 12.26 7.53
CA ILE A 23 -30.36 12.58 7.04
C ILE A 23 -29.43 12.97 8.18
N TRP A 24 -28.16 12.56 8.08
CA TRP A 24 -27.12 12.99 9.00
C TRP A 24 -26.81 14.48 8.77
N THR A 25 -26.65 15.21 9.86
CA THR A 25 -26.31 16.64 9.89
C THR A 25 -25.12 16.95 10.78
N GLY A 26 -24.84 16.11 11.79
CA GLY A 26 -23.74 16.33 12.75
C GLY A 26 -23.94 17.56 13.64
N ASN A 27 -25.17 18.06 13.77
CA ASN A 27 -25.47 19.33 14.44
C ASN A 27 -25.40 19.27 15.98
N ALA A 28 -25.31 18.09 16.59
CA ALA A 28 -25.30 17.95 18.05
C ALA A 28 -23.97 18.35 18.70
N GLY A 29 -22.94 18.67 17.90
CA GLY A 29 -21.59 18.97 18.40
C GLY A 29 -20.81 17.74 18.86
N ASN A 30 -21.27 16.54 18.46
CA ASN A 30 -20.60 15.26 18.63
C ASN A 30 -20.77 14.41 17.35
N ASN A 31 -20.13 13.26 17.30
CA ASN A 31 -20.17 12.32 16.17
C ASN A 31 -20.87 10.99 16.52
N ASP A 32 -21.73 11.00 17.55
CA ASP A 32 -22.46 9.80 17.99
C ASP A 32 -23.60 9.49 17.01
N PHE A 33 -23.56 8.29 16.42
CA PHE A 33 -24.60 7.78 15.54
C PHE A 33 -25.97 7.72 16.23
N PHE A 34 -26.01 7.46 17.53
CA PHE A 34 -27.24 7.29 18.30
C PHE A 34 -27.75 8.58 18.96
N ASP A 35 -27.08 9.73 18.74
CA ASP A 35 -27.64 11.03 19.13
C ASP A 35 -28.61 11.52 18.05
N GLU A 36 -29.92 11.48 18.31
CA GLU A 36 -30.93 11.93 17.35
C GLU A 36 -30.74 13.39 16.90
N ASN A 37 -30.07 14.24 17.68
CA ASN A 37 -29.83 15.63 17.29
C ASN A 37 -28.81 15.76 16.14
N ASN A 38 -28.05 14.70 15.86
CA ASN A 38 -27.22 14.62 14.66
C ASN A 38 -28.01 14.28 13.40
N TRP A 39 -29.30 13.96 13.53
CA TRP A 39 -30.16 13.54 12.43
C TRP A 39 -31.30 14.53 12.23
N GLN A 40 -31.81 14.64 11.00
CA GLN A 40 -32.99 15.44 10.69
C GLN A 40 -33.87 14.74 9.66
N ASP A 41 -35.18 14.86 9.80
CA ASP A 41 -36.11 14.48 8.74
C ASP A 41 -35.97 15.48 7.58
N ASN A 42 -35.70 14.99 6.37
CA ASN A 42 -35.43 15.80 5.19
C ASN A 42 -36.63 16.66 4.72
N THR A 43 -37.83 16.39 5.24
CA THR A 43 -39.04 17.17 4.93
C THR A 43 -39.31 18.24 5.97
N THR A 44 -39.12 17.92 7.25
CA THR A 44 -39.48 18.81 8.38
C THR A 44 -38.30 19.61 8.93
N ASN A 45 -37.06 19.21 8.61
CA ASN A 45 -35.81 19.70 9.21
C ASN A 45 -35.79 19.62 10.74
N GLN A 46 -36.60 18.73 11.32
CA GLN A 46 -36.60 18.47 12.76
C GLN A 46 -35.86 17.17 13.06
N PRO A 47 -35.23 17.05 14.24
CA PRO A 47 -34.72 15.78 14.71
C PRO A 47 -35.81 14.70 14.74
N PRO A 48 -35.46 13.43 14.47
CA PRO A 48 -36.39 12.33 14.63
C PRO A 48 -36.85 12.22 16.10
N THR A 49 -37.95 11.50 16.34
CA THR A 49 -38.52 11.33 17.68
C THR A 49 -37.46 10.75 18.63
N ALA A 50 -37.31 11.34 19.83
CA ALA A 50 -36.35 10.87 20.82
C ALA A 50 -36.53 9.37 21.12
N GLY A 51 -35.42 8.64 21.16
CA GLY A 51 -35.35 7.19 21.28
C GLY A 51 -35.45 6.45 19.95
N SER A 52 -35.90 7.05 18.84
CA SER A 52 -36.06 6.31 17.58
C SER A 52 -34.75 5.85 16.93
N ILE A 53 -33.60 6.42 17.32
CA ILE A 53 -32.27 5.98 16.90
C ILE A 53 -31.48 5.60 18.16
N ASP A 54 -31.83 4.46 18.77
CA ASP A 54 -31.26 4.00 20.04
C ASP A 54 -30.61 2.61 19.90
N ILE A 55 -29.46 2.44 20.55
CA ILE A 55 -28.65 1.21 20.56
C ILE A 55 -29.40 -0.03 21.06
N ASN A 56 -30.41 0.12 21.90
CA ASN A 56 -31.13 -0.97 22.56
C ASN A 56 -32.41 -1.40 21.81
N GLN A 57 -32.74 -0.78 20.68
CA GLN A 57 -33.93 -1.13 19.92
C GLN A 57 -33.73 -1.10 18.41
N ALA A 58 -34.74 -1.60 17.68
CA ALA A 58 -34.73 -1.58 16.22
C ALA A 58 -35.09 -0.18 15.71
N ILE A 59 -34.22 0.38 14.86
CA ILE A 59 -34.34 1.77 14.38
C ILE A 59 -35.52 1.91 13.41
N ASN A 60 -35.78 0.94 12.51
CA ASN A 60 -36.94 0.93 11.61
C ASN A 60 -37.17 2.22 10.78
N LEU A 61 -36.12 3.03 10.58
CA LEU A 61 -36.11 4.26 9.80
C LEU A 61 -35.22 4.09 8.56
N ASN A 62 -35.43 4.96 7.57
CA ASN A 62 -34.56 5.08 6.41
C ASN A 62 -33.55 6.21 6.64
N LEU A 63 -32.34 5.84 7.02
CA LEU A 63 -31.24 6.74 7.37
C LEU A 63 -30.33 6.97 6.16
N GLN A 64 -29.82 8.20 6.03
CA GLN A 64 -28.77 8.54 5.07
C GLN A 64 -27.65 9.30 5.77
N LEU A 65 -26.48 8.66 5.86
CA LEU A 65 -25.23 9.24 6.29
C LEU A 65 -24.45 9.72 5.05
N HIS A 66 -24.39 11.03 4.85
CA HIS A 66 -23.80 11.63 3.66
C HIS A 66 -22.94 12.84 4.03
N ASN A 67 -21.70 12.89 3.52
CA ASN A 67 -20.73 13.96 3.76
C ASN A 67 -20.51 14.28 5.24
N ALA A 68 -20.40 13.26 6.09
CA ALA A 68 -19.99 13.49 7.47
C ALA A 68 -18.54 14.00 7.50
N ASN A 69 -18.33 15.16 8.12
CA ASN A 69 -17.00 15.78 8.21
C ASN A 69 -16.03 14.95 9.06
N ASP A 70 -16.54 14.33 10.12
CA ASP A 70 -15.79 13.48 11.04
C ASP A 70 -16.27 12.03 10.93
N THR A 71 -15.44 11.09 11.41
CA THR A 71 -15.85 9.70 11.59
C THR A 71 -17.05 9.63 12.52
N VAL A 72 -18.15 9.04 12.05
CA VAL A 72 -19.34 8.77 12.85
C VAL A 72 -19.12 7.50 13.66
N ILE A 73 -19.44 7.56 14.95
CA ILE A 73 -19.19 6.48 15.91
C ILE A 73 -20.53 5.95 16.41
N ALA A 74 -20.81 4.69 16.11
CA ALA A 74 -21.86 3.91 16.74
C ALA A 74 -21.21 2.98 17.78
N ASN A 75 -21.24 3.35 19.06
CA ASN A 75 -20.67 2.55 20.15
C ASN A 75 -21.51 1.28 20.46
N GLY A 76 -21.76 0.44 19.46
CA GLY A 76 -22.66 -0.70 19.59
C GLY A 76 -23.08 -1.33 18.27
N ILE A 77 -24.15 -2.11 18.34
CA ILE A 77 -24.76 -2.74 17.18
C ILE A 77 -25.77 -1.76 16.59
N ILE A 78 -25.65 -1.47 15.29
CA ILE A 78 -26.67 -0.73 14.57
C ILE A 78 -27.75 -1.75 14.15
N ASN A 79 -28.86 -1.76 14.87
CA ASN A 79 -29.99 -2.66 14.62
C ASN A 79 -31.06 -1.94 13.78
N LEU A 80 -31.06 -2.17 12.47
CA LEU A 80 -31.98 -1.47 11.56
C LEU A 80 -33.40 -2.04 11.58
N GLY A 81 -33.60 -3.27 12.05
CA GLY A 81 -34.93 -3.90 12.04
C GLY A 81 -35.48 -4.03 10.61
N THR A 82 -36.51 -3.26 10.27
CA THR A 82 -37.05 -3.14 8.90
C THR A 82 -36.57 -1.90 8.15
N GLY A 83 -35.72 -1.08 8.77
CA GLY A 83 -35.18 0.15 8.22
C GLY A 83 -33.99 -0.07 7.29
N SER A 84 -33.39 1.03 6.86
CA SER A 84 -32.21 1.03 6.00
C SER A 84 -31.21 2.13 6.37
N LEU A 85 -29.95 1.94 5.98
CA LEU A 85 -28.89 2.95 6.10
C LEU A 85 -28.14 3.07 4.77
N SER A 86 -28.14 4.26 4.18
CA SER A 86 -27.24 4.59 3.06
C SER A 86 -26.04 5.36 3.61
N VAL A 87 -24.82 4.91 3.29
CA VAL A 87 -23.58 5.60 3.64
C VAL A 87 -22.90 6.06 2.35
N ILE A 88 -22.54 7.35 2.28
CA ILE A 88 -21.93 8.00 1.11
C ILE A 88 -20.90 9.03 1.61
N ALA A 89 -19.70 9.05 1.05
CA ALA A 89 -18.65 10.03 1.38
C ALA A 89 -18.50 10.26 2.90
N SER A 90 -18.46 9.16 3.66
CA SER A 90 -18.53 9.17 5.13
C SER A 90 -17.81 7.97 5.73
N TYR A 91 -17.34 8.15 6.96
CA TYR A 91 -16.66 7.13 7.75
C TYR A 91 -17.57 6.72 8.89
N LEU A 92 -17.75 5.43 9.10
CA LEU A 92 -18.60 4.88 10.17
C LEU A 92 -17.86 3.77 10.93
N GLU A 93 -17.84 3.87 12.25
CA GLU A 93 -17.38 2.79 13.13
C GLU A 93 -18.56 2.21 13.89
N ALA A 94 -18.66 0.89 13.92
CA ALA A 94 -19.68 0.18 14.67
C ALA A 94 -19.16 -1.17 15.17
N ASN A 95 -19.88 -1.80 16.10
CA ASN A 95 -19.57 -3.18 16.48
C ASN A 95 -20.06 -4.15 15.40
N ALA A 96 -21.32 -4.03 15.01
CA ALA A 96 -21.97 -4.90 14.02
C ALA A 96 -23.20 -4.22 13.41
N PHE A 97 -23.66 -4.77 12.29
CA PHE A 97 -24.99 -4.50 11.74
C PHE A 97 -25.95 -5.65 12.04
N SER A 98 -27.21 -5.32 12.28
CA SER A 98 -28.28 -6.29 12.55
C SER A 98 -29.59 -5.90 11.85
N GLY A 99 -30.19 -6.83 11.10
CA GLY A 99 -31.45 -6.61 10.39
C GLY A 99 -31.39 -5.50 9.32
N GLY A 100 -32.50 -5.31 8.60
CA GLY A 100 -32.63 -4.24 7.60
C GLY A 100 -31.64 -4.35 6.43
N SER A 101 -31.35 -3.20 5.81
CA SER A 101 -30.40 -3.11 4.70
C SER A 101 -29.44 -1.93 4.83
N ILE A 102 -28.20 -2.11 4.36
CA ILE A 102 -27.19 -1.06 4.26
C ILE A 102 -26.74 -0.94 2.82
N THR A 103 -26.70 0.27 2.31
CA THR A 103 -26.09 0.60 1.01
C THR A 103 -24.74 1.27 1.24
N ILE A 104 -23.70 0.67 0.67
CA ILE A 104 -22.31 1.15 0.70
C ILE A 104 -22.00 1.80 -0.64
N ASP A 105 -22.01 3.13 -0.67
CA ASP A 105 -21.81 3.90 -1.89
C ASP A 105 -20.39 4.47 -2.00
N ASN A 106 -20.18 5.39 -2.94
CA ASN A 106 -18.92 6.04 -3.19
C ASN A 106 -18.34 6.66 -1.92
N GLU A 107 -17.09 6.33 -1.62
CA GLU A 107 -16.36 6.82 -0.43
C GLU A 107 -17.07 6.55 0.91
N ALA A 108 -17.87 5.48 0.96
CA ALA A 108 -18.41 4.93 2.20
C ALA A 108 -17.44 3.93 2.81
N TYR A 109 -16.98 4.21 4.03
CA TYR A 109 -15.95 3.40 4.69
C TYR A 109 -16.38 3.00 6.09
N ILE A 110 -16.58 1.70 6.28
CA ILE A 110 -17.18 1.18 7.52
C ILE A 110 -16.23 0.23 8.23
N ASN A 111 -16.04 0.43 9.54
CA ASN A 111 -15.30 -0.49 10.41
C ASN A 111 -16.25 -1.24 11.33
N LEU A 112 -16.18 -2.58 11.32
CA LEU A 112 -16.95 -3.47 12.19
C LEU A 112 -16.03 -4.24 13.12
N SER A 113 -16.18 -4.03 14.42
CA SER A 113 -15.28 -4.58 15.44
C SER A 113 -15.70 -5.93 16.02
N ALA A 114 -16.97 -6.35 15.89
CA ALA A 114 -17.43 -7.62 16.45
C ALA A 114 -16.93 -8.85 15.67
N ILE A 115 -16.84 -9.98 16.37
CA ILE A 115 -16.54 -11.31 15.77
C ILE A 115 -17.69 -11.77 14.86
N SER A 116 -18.93 -11.36 15.18
CA SER A 116 -20.13 -11.55 14.34
C SER A 116 -20.61 -10.19 13.82
N PRO A 117 -19.99 -9.65 12.76
CA PRO A 117 -20.22 -8.28 12.31
C PRO A 117 -21.54 -8.09 11.53
N LEU A 118 -22.09 -9.18 10.96
CA LEU A 118 -23.34 -9.17 10.19
C LEU A 118 -24.34 -10.12 10.86
N GLN A 119 -25.43 -9.58 11.41
CA GLN A 119 -26.38 -10.31 12.25
C GLN A 119 -27.80 -10.22 11.71
N ASN A 120 -28.66 -11.16 12.12
CA ASN A 120 -30.11 -11.15 11.87
C ASN A 120 -30.48 -10.89 10.40
N ASN A 121 -29.77 -11.53 9.46
CA ASN A 121 -30.00 -11.42 8.02
C ASN A 121 -29.97 -9.99 7.47
N VAL A 122 -29.18 -9.09 8.07
CA VAL A 122 -28.90 -7.77 7.47
C VAL A 122 -28.42 -7.94 6.04
N ILE A 123 -28.88 -7.08 5.12
CA ILE A 123 -28.42 -7.07 3.72
C ILE A 123 -27.44 -5.91 3.53
N ILE A 124 -26.24 -6.19 3.03
CA ILE A 124 -25.23 -5.20 2.65
C ILE A 124 -25.17 -5.14 1.12
N ASN A 125 -25.45 -3.99 0.53
CA ASN A 125 -25.39 -3.78 -0.92
C ASN A 125 -24.32 -2.75 -1.27
N PHE A 126 -23.30 -3.17 -2.03
CA PHE A 126 -22.28 -2.28 -2.55
C PHE A 126 -22.73 -1.68 -3.89
N THR A 127 -22.71 -0.35 -4.01
CA THR A 127 -23.06 0.37 -5.26
C THR A 127 -21.90 1.15 -5.87
N SER A 128 -20.73 1.13 -5.22
CA SER A 128 -19.48 1.69 -5.70
C SER A 128 -18.33 0.68 -5.54
N GLY A 129 -17.28 0.83 -6.34
CA GLY A 129 -16.01 0.10 -6.16
C GLY A 129 -14.96 0.81 -5.31
N ILE A 130 -15.24 2.03 -4.85
CA ILE A 130 -14.39 2.74 -3.89
C ILE A 130 -14.83 2.44 -2.45
N GLY A 131 -16.14 2.39 -2.19
CA GLY A 131 -16.67 2.10 -0.85
C GLY A 131 -16.39 0.68 -0.39
N TRP A 132 -16.19 0.50 0.91
CA TRP A 132 -15.91 -0.81 1.51
C TRP A 132 -16.40 -0.94 2.96
N VAL A 133 -16.61 -2.20 3.36
CA VAL A 133 -16.82 -2.60 4.76
C VAL A 133 -15.63 -3.42 5.21
N ARG A 134 -15.04 -3.05 6.34
CA ARG A 134 -13.91 -3.74 6.94
C ARG A 134 -14.31 -4.40 8.25
N THR A 135 -14.05 -5.68 8.36
CA THR A 135 -14.17 -6.44 9.61
C THR A 135 -12.81 -6.47 10.29
N LEU A 136 -12.76 -6.24 11.60
CA LEU A 136 -11.50 -6.29 12.37
C LEU A 136 -11.21 -7.71 12.89
N ASN A 137 -12.25 -8.53 13.06
CA ASN A 137 -12.18 -9.82 13.76
C ASN A 137 -12.91 -10.95 13.02
N LYS A 138 -13.06 -10.85 11.69
CA LYS A 138 -13.64 -11.92 10.87
C LYS A 138 -12.92 -12.06 9.54
N LYS A 139 -12.33 -13.23 9.29
CA LYS A 139 -11.62 -13.61 8.06
C LYS A 139 -12.53 -13.77 6.86
N GLY A 140 -11.96 -13.66 5.66
CA GLY A 140 -12.70 -13.68 4.41
C GLY A 140 -13.37 -15.04 4.19
N SER A 141 -12.69 -16.14 4.52
CA SER A 141 -13.28 -17.48 4.43
C SER A 141 -14.54 -17.63 5.29
N ALA A 142 -14.53 -17.06 6.50
CA ALA A 142 -15.69 -17.05 7.39
C ALA A 142 -16.80 -16.13 6.87
N ILE A 143 -16.47 -15.00 6.24
CA ILE A 143 -17.47 -14.15 5.56
C ILE A 143 -18.16 -14.91 4.42
N ILE A 144 -17.39 -15.61 3.59
CA ILE A 144 -17.95 -16.43 2.51
C ILE A 144 -18.88 -17.52 3.05
N ASN A 145 -18.45 -18.24 4.08
CA ASN A 145 -19.21 -19.36 4.62
C ASN A 145 -20.49 -18.92 5.35
N ASP A 146 -20.41 -17.85 6.15
CA ASP A 146 -21.47 -17.49 7.09
C ASP A 146 -22.38 -16.38 6.55
N ASN A 147 -21.87 -15.49 5.70
CA ASN A 147 -22.50 -14.20 5.41
C ASN A 147 -22.63 -13.87 3.91
N ILE A 148 -22.21 -14.72 2.98
CA ILE A 148 -22.26 -14.37 1.53
C ILE A 148 -23.67 -14.07 1.03
N SER A 149 -24.69 -14.75 1.56
CA SER A 149 -26.11 -14.54 1.22
C SER A 149 -26.64 -13.17 1.66
N GLN A 150 -25.94 -12.51 2.57
CA GLN A 150 -26.25 -11.17 3.07
C GLN A 150 -25.61 -10.07 2.23
N ILE A 151 -24.74 -10.40 1.26
CA ILE A 151 -23.98 -9.43 0.50
C ILE A 151 -24.50 -9.36 -0.94
N GLN A 152 -24.68 -8.13 -1.42
CA GLN A 152 -25.09 -7.81 -2.76
C GLN A 152 -24.15 -6.78 -3.37
N VAL A 153 -24.05 -6.79 -4.69
CA VAL A 153 -23.31 -5.79 -5.48
C VAL A 153 -24.23 -5.32 -6.59
N ASN A 154 -24.57 -4.03 -6.58
CA ASN A 154 -25.55 -3.43 -7.49
C ASN A 154 -26.89 -4.20 -7.49
N GLY A 155 -27.32 -4.67 -6.32
CA GLY A 155 -28.55 -5.47 -6.13
C GLY A 155 -28.46 -6.93 -6.59
N ALA A 156 -27.38 -7.35 -7.25
CA ALA A 156 -27.14 -8.74 -7.58
C ALA A 156 -26.50 -9.48 -6.40
N VAL A 157 -26.76 -10.79 -6.27
CA VAL A 157 -26.10 -11.63 -5.26
C VAL A 157 -24.59 -11.57 -5.44
N ALA A 158 -23.86 -11.46 -4.33
CA ALA A 158 -22.41 -11.44 -4.35
C ALA A 158 -21.81 -12.80 -4.74
N ALA A 159 -20.82 -12.76 -5.61
CA ALA A 159 -20.04 -13.88 -6.10
C ALA A 159 -18.56 -13.51 -6.02
N TYR A 160 -17.83 -14.19 -5.13
CA TYR A 160 -16.41 -13.95 -4.89
C TYR A 160 -15.58 -14.07 -6.18
N GLN A 161 -14.65 -13.13 -6.37
CA GLN A 161 -13.82 -12.92 -7.57
C GLN A 161 -14.56 -12.57 -8.86
N SER A 162 -15.90 -12.61 -8.86
CA SER A 162 -16.70 -12.12 -9.97
C SER A 162 -17.06 -10.65 -9.72
N ASN A 163 -18.09 -10.37 -8.91
CA ASN A 163 -18.52 -9.02 -8.55
C ASN A 163 -18.14 -8.63 -7.12
N LEU A 164 -17.63 -9.56 -6.30
CA LEU A 164 -17.20 -9.32 -4.92
C LEU A 164 -15.70 -9.58 -4.76
N ARG A 165 -15.02 -8.67 -4.05
CA ARG A 165 -13.62 -8.79 -3.66
C ARG A 165 -13.49 -8.80 -2.14
N LEU A 166 -12.67 -9.73 -1.66
CA LEU A 166 -12.31 -9.84 -0.24
C LEU A 166 -10.80 -9.73 -0.13
N ASP A 167 -10.30 -8.61 0.40
CA ASP A 167 -8.89 -8.42 0.69
C ASP A 167 -8.60 -8.74 2.15
N ASN A 168 -7.37 -9.16 2.43
CA ASN A 168 -6.89 -9.35 3.78
C ASN A 168 -6.95 -8.01 4.53
N TYR A 169 -7.30 -8.05 5.81
CA TYR A 169 -7.05 -6.94 6.73
C TYR A 169 -6.28 -7.45 7.94
N TYR A 170 -4.98 -7.61 7.72
CA TYR A 170 -4.06 -8.25 8.65
C TYR A 170 -4.56 -9.65 9.07
N LEU A 171 -4.05 -10.15 10.20
CA LEU A 171 -4.24 -11.55 10.58
C LEU A 171 -5.71 -11.99 10.77
N ASN A 172 -6.62 -11.09 11.14
CA ASN A 172 -7.97 -11.49 11.59
C ASN A 172 -9.11 -10.83 10.81
N GLY A 173 -8.84 -9.76 10.08
CA GLY A 173 -9.84 -8.95 9.43
C GLY A 173 -9.95 -9.19 7.92
N THR A 174 -10.97 -8.56 7.32
CA THR A 174 -11.21 -8.59 5.88
C THR A 174 -11.73 -7.24 5.42
N VAL A 175 -11.28 -6.76 4.27
CA VAL A 175 -11.95 -5.68 3.53
C VAL A 175 -12.87 -6.30 2.49
N ILE A 176 -14.16 -5.98 2.60
CA ILE A 176 -15.26 -6.43 1.73
C ILE A 176 -15.62 -5.27 0.81
N ARG A 177 -15.54 -5.49 -0.50
CA ARG A 177 -15.86 -4.48 -1.51
C ARG A 177 -16.31 -5.09 -2.82
N SER A 178 -16.91 -4.28 -3.69
CA SER A 178 -17.22 -4.76 -5.05
C SER A 178 -15.93 -4.99 -5.85
N ASN A 179 -16.01 -5.87 -6.83
CA ASN A 179 -14.95 -6.20 -7.79
C ASN A 179 -15.33 -5.64 -9.16
N ASP A 180 -15.36 -4.32 -9.26
CA ASP A 180 -15.76 -3.61 -10.47
C ASP A 180 -14.52 -3.00 -11.15
N ILE A 181 -14.16 -3.51 -12.33
CA ILE A 181 -13.00 -3.04 -13.10
C ILE A 181 -13.19 -1.62 -13.66
N SER A 182 -14.43 -1.11 -13.71
CA SER A 182 -14.71 0.27 -14.14
C SER A 182 -14.45 1.30 -13.04
N THR A 183 -14.23 0.84 -11.81
CA THR A 183 -13.83 1.69 -10.67
C THR A 183 -12.61 2.51 -11.06
N SER A 184 -12.67 3.82 -10.78
CA SER A 184 -11.58 4.75 -11.08
C SER A 184 -11.09 5.45 -9.82
N PRO A 185 -10.16 4.84 -9.06
CA PRO A 185 -9.70 5.37 -7.77
C PRO A 185 -8.54 6.35 -7.88
N LEU A 186 -8.00 6.60 -9.09
CA LEU A 186 -6.99 7.63 -9.31
C LEU A 186 -7.56 8.73 -10.19
N THR A 187 -7.42 9.97 -9.75
CA THR A 187 -7.68 11.16 -10.58
C THR A 187 -6.37 11.92 -10.79
N LEU A 188 -5.96 12.05 -12.05
CA LEU A 188 -4.73 12.70 -12.50
C LEU A 188 -5.05 14.12 -13.01
N TYR A 189 -4.13 15.05 -12.84
CA TYR A 189 -4.28 16.47 -13.17
C TYR A 189 -3.05 17.01 -13.90
N ASP A 190 -3.24 17.92 -14.86
CA ASP A 190 -2.15 18.59 -15.61
C ASP A 190 -1.59 19.86 -14.96
N ASP A 191 -2.06 20.21 -13.77
CA ASP A 191 -1.52 21.30 -12.96
C ASP A 191 -1.33 20.82 -11.51
N VAL A 192 -0.50 21.52 -10.76
CA VAL A 192 -0.26 21.25 -9.34
C VAL A 192 -1.52 21.47 -8.50
N ASN A 193 -1.55 20.86 -7.31
CA ASN A 193 -2.62 20.99 -6.32
C ASN A 193 -4.00 20.57 -6.85
N LEU A 194 -4.04 19.52 -7.67
CA LEU A 194 -5.27 18.93 -8.22
C LEU A 194 -6.08 19.92 -9.08
N GLN A 195 -5.40 20.74 -9.88
CA GLN A 195 -6.01 21.75 -10.76
C GLN A 195 -5.87 21.39 -12.24
N GLY A 196 -6.53 22.17 -13.11
CA GLY A 196 -6.42 22.00 -14.56
C GLY A 196 -7.31 20.91 -15.14
N VAL A 197 -6.92 20.35 -16.28
CA VAL A 197 -7.59 19.22 -16.93
C VAL A 197 -7.31 17.97 -16.11
N SER A 198 -8.38 17.23 -15.79
CA SER A 198 -8.29 16.00 -15.01
C SER A 198 -8.77 14.77 -15.77
N ALA A 199 -8.26 13.60 -15.44
CA ALA A 199 -8.79 12.31 -15.90
C ALA A 199 -8.92 11.32 -14.75
N ASN A 200 -9.96 10.48 -14.81
CA ASN A 200 -10.14 9.35 -13.91
C ASN A 200 -9.58 8.08 -14.57
N LEU A 201 -8.80 7.30 -13.82
CA LEU A 201 -8.11 6.11 -14.32
C LEU A 201 -8.69 4.85 -13.69
N SER A 202 -9.13 3.91 -14.53
CA SER A 202 -9.72 2.64 -14.11
C SER A 202 -8.69 1.63 -13.59
N LEU A 203 -9.17 0.67 -12.80
CA LEU A 203 -8.38 -0.39 -12.17
C LEU A 203 -7.85 -1.45 -13.13
N ASP A 204 -6.74 -2.09 -12.72
CA ASP A 204 -6.15 -3.32 -13.26
C ASP A 204 -5.77 -3.31 -14.75
N ILE A 205 -5.86 -2.16 -15.41
CA ILE A 205 -5.33 -1.92 -16.75
C ILE A 205 -4.12 -0.97 -16.69
N ILE A 206 -3.29 -1.02 -17.73
CA ILE A 206 -2.22 -0.05 -17.94
C ILE A 206 -2.78 1.06 -18.83
N HIS A 207 -2.73 2.29 -18.34
CA HIS A 207 -2.95 3.49 -19.13
C HIS A 207 -1.57 3.97 -19.58
N SER A 208 -1.31 3.96 -20.89
CA SER A 208 -0.02 4.37 -21.43
C SER A 208 -0.11 5.20 -22.70
N GLY A 209 0.81 6.16 -22.85
CA GLY A 209 0.86 7.06 -23.99
C GLY A 209 -0.49 7.71 -24.25
N SER A 210 -0.89 7.73 -25.53
CA SER A 210 -2.19 8.26 -25.99
C SER A 210 -3.44 7.62 -25.36
N THR A 211 -3.32 6.48 -24.68
CA THR A 211 -4.46 5.85 -23.96
C THR A 211 -4.73 6.48 -22.59
N ILE A 212 -3.81 7.29 -22.08
CA ILE A 212 -4.07 8.14 -20.90
C ILE A 212 -5.18 9.13 -21.27
N PRO A 213 -6.35 9.10 -20.58
CA PRO A 213 -7.51 9.87 -21.01
C PRO A 213 -7.27 11.38 -20.99
N ASN A 214 -8.12 12.10 -21.72
CA ASN A 214 -8.10 13.57 -21.83
C ASN A 214 -6.76 14.15 -22.34
N GLY A 215 -5.93 13.33 -22.98
CA GLY A 215 -4.65 13.76 -23.55
C GLY A 215 -3.66 14.22 -22.49
N LEU A 216 -3.68 13.59 -21.31
CA LEU A 216 -2.81 13.88 -20.17
C LEU A 216 -1.45 13.16 -20.22
N ASP A 217 -1.20 12.38 -21.27
CA ASP A 217 0.12 11.84 -21.55
C ASP A 217 1.18 12.96 -21.56
N ASN A 218 2.26 12.77 -20.77
CA ASN A 218 3.34 13.74 -20.61
C ASN A 218 2.86 15.15 -20.17
N LYS A 219 1.79 15.21 -19.37
CA LYS A 219 1.27 16.48 -18.81
C LYS A 219 0.94 16.41 -17.33
N ALA A 220 0.97 15.22 -16.73
CA ALA A 220 0.60 15.07 -15.33
C ALA A 220 1.53 15.89 -14.41
N GLU A 221 0.93 16.60 -13.47
CA GLU A 221 1.65 17.33 -12.42
C GLU A 221 1.19 16.98 -11.00
N SER A 222 -0.05 16.52 -10.82
CA SER A 222 -0.58 16.12 -9.52
C SER A 222 -1.63 15.02 -9.63
N PHE A 223 -1.91 14.31 -8.53
CA PHE A 223 -2.99 13.32 -8.50
C PHE A 223 -3.53 13.06 -7.09
N ILE A 224 -4.74 12.52 -7.03
CA ILE A 224 -5.30 11.89 -5.84
C ILE A 224 -5.51 10.40 -6.11
N LEU A 225 -5.10 9.56 -5.15
CA LEU A 225 -5.35 8.13 -5.14
C LEU A 225 -6.22 7.80 -3.92
N LYS A 226 -7.38 7.20 -4.17
CA LYS A 226 -8.32 6.80 -3.13
C LYS A 226 -7.75 5.69 -2.27
N LYS A 227 -8.11 5.68 -0.99
CA LYS A 227 -7.64 4.64 -0.06
C LYS A 227 -8.10 3.23 -0.45
N GLY A 228 -7.29 2.25 -0.08
CA GLY A 228 -7.45 0.85 -0.47
C GLY A 228 -6.86 0.49 -1.85
N PHE A 229 -5.98 1.36 -2.38
CA PHE A 229 -5.39 1.21 -3.70
C PHE A 229 -3.90 1.56 -3.73
N MET A 230 -3.20 1.00 -4.71
CA MET A 230 -1.80 1.27 -5.02
C MET A 230 -1.70 1.69 -6.48
N ALA A 231 -0.81 2.63 -6.78
CA ALA A 231 -0.54 3.10 -8.14
C ALA A 231 0.95 3.14 -8.45
N THR A 232 1.31 2.83 -9.69
CA THR A 232 2.65 3.03 -10.22
C THR A 232 2.60 3.98 -11.40
N LEU A 233 3.42 5.03 -11.37
CA LEU A 233 3.59 6.00 -12.45
C LEU A 233 5.02 5.88 -13.01
N ALA A 234 5.19 5.94 -14.34
CA ALA A 234 6.49 5.89 -14.99
C ALA A 234 6.53 6.76 -16.26
N ILE A 235 7.75 7.07 -16.72
CA ILE A 235 7.97 7.99 -17.84
C ILE A 235 7.72 7.33 -19.20
N THR A 236 8.17 6.10 -19.39
CA THR A 236 8.04 5.38 -20.67
C THR A 236 6.73 4.61 -20.72
N GLU A 237 6.13 4.50 -21.92
CA GLU A 237 4.84 3.83 -22.13
C GLU A 237 4.80 2.36 -21.66
N ASP A 238 5.94 1.68 -21.63
CA ASP A 238 6.05 0.29 -21.17
C ASP A 238 6.32 0.16 -19.66
N GLY A 239 6.56 1.28 -18.98
CA GLY A 239 6.87 1.34 -17.56
C GLY A 239 8.32 1.06 -17.17
N THR A 240 9.24 0.85 -18.12
CA THR A 240 10.64 0.43 -17.86
C THR A 240 11.65 1.59 -17.73
N SER A 241 11.28 2.62 -16.99
CA SER A 241 12.08 3.83 -16.77
C SER A 241 11.88 4.38 -15.35
N LYS A 242 12.40 5.58 -15.07
CA LYS A 242 12.14 6.26 -13.81
C LYS A 242 10.66 6.23 -13.50
N SER A 243 10.37 5.74 -12.31
CA SER A 243 9.01 5.41 -11.91
C SER A 243 8.90 5.50 -10.40
N LYS A 244 7.66 5.54 -9.93
CA LYS A 244 7.36 5.59 -8.50
C LYS A 244 6.11 4.81 -8.19
N ASN A 245 6.15 4.09 -7.07
CA ASN A 245 4.98 3.44 -6.51
C ASN A 245 4.38 4.29 -5.37
N TYR A 246 3.06 4.26 -5.28
CA TYR A 246 2.27 5.02 -4.32
C TYR A 246 1.21 4.12 -3.72
N ILE A 247 1.03 4.18 -2.40
CA ILE A 247 0.04 3.38 -1.68
C ILE A 247 -0.87 4.34 -0.90
N ALA A 248 -2.17 4.27 -1.15
CA ALA A 248 -3.19 4.87 -0.31
C ALA A 248 -3.79 3.73 0.52
N SER A 249 -3.24 3.47 1.71
CA SER A 249 -3.62 2.33 2.52
C SER A 249 -4.88 2.65 3.33
N GLU A 250 -4.73 3.47 4.37
CA GLU A 250 -5.81 3.81 5.32
C GLU A 250 -6.47 5.16 5.02
N ALA A 251 -5.82 6.01 4.22
CA ALA A 251 -6.31 7.34 3.86
C ALA A 251 -6.06 7.65 2.38
N ASP A 252 -6.83 8.59 1.83
CA ASP A 252 -6.59 9.07 0.47
C ASP A 252 -5.19 9.69 0.39
N LEU A 253 -4.45 9.34 -0.64
CA LEU A 253 -3.14 9.92 -0.91
C LEU A 253 -3.30 11.08 -1.89
N ILE A 254 -2.95 12.28 -1.44
CA ILE A 254 -2.91 13.48 -2.27
C ILE A 254 -1.45 13.80 -2.60
N VAL A 255 -1.10 13.77 -3.87
CA VAL A 255 0.19 14.24 -4.39
C VAL A 255 -0.04 15.58 -5.07
N ASN A 256 0.21 16.66 -4.34
CA ASN A 256 0.01 18.03 -4.82
C ASN A 256 0.99 18.44 -5.92
N GLU A 257 2.16 17.82 -5.97
CA GLU A 257 3.13 17.99 -7.05
C GLU A 257 3.91 16.68 -7.18
N LEU A 258 4.00 16.15 -8.40
CA LEU A 258 4.80 14.96 -8.69
C LEU A 258 6.29 15.25 -8.46
N PRO A 259 7.10 14.20 -8.18
CA PRO A 259 8.55 14.32 -8.18
C PRO A 259 9.07 14.93 -9.49
N GLU A 260 10.18 15.68 -9.41
CA GLU A 260 10.69 16.45 -10.55
C GLU A 260 10.89 15.64 -11.84
N TYR A 261 11.24 14.36 -11.71
CA TYR A 261 11.46 13.47 -12.85
C TYR A 261 10.17 12.89 -13.46
N LEU A 262 9.01 13.05 -12.82
CA LEU A 262 7.70 12.64 -13.35
C LEU A 262 6.87 13.83 -13.86
N LEU A 263 7.20 15.06 -13.46
CA LEU A 263 6.45 16.25 -13.87
C LEU A 263 6.44 16.38 -15.40
N ASN A 264 5.26 16.40 -16.01
CA ASN A 264 5.06 16.48 -17.45
C ASN A 264 5.73 15.35 -18.26
N ASP A 265 6.04 14.22 -17.62
CA ASP A 265 6.73 13.10 -18.28
C ASP A 265 6.02 11.75 -18.05
N VAL A 266 4.92 11.71 -17.27
CA VAL A 266 4.19 10.44 -17.03
C VAL A 266 3.54 9.92 -18.32
N SER A 267 3.93 8.71 -18.72
CA SER A 267 3.36 7.99 -19.88
C SER A 267 2.97 6.55 -19.58
N PHE A 268 3.08 6.10 -18.33
CA PHE A 268 2.56 4.81 -17.85
C PHE A 268 1.95 4.97 -16.47
N ILE A 269 0.73 4.45 -16.31
CA ILE A 269 0.00 4.42 -15.04
C ILE A 269 -0.69 3.07 -14.89
N ARG A 270 -0.45 2.39 -13.76
CA ARG A 270 -1.22 1.20 -13.36
C ARG A 270 -1.74 1.38 -11.95
N VAL A 271 -3.04 1.15 -11.74
CA VAL A 271 -3.69 1.20 -10.43
C VAL A 271 -4.22 -0.18 -10.09
N VAL A 272 -3.92 -0.68 -8.89
CA VAL A 272 -4.36 -1.98 -8.41
C VAL A 272 -4.96 -1.88 -7.01
N PRO A 273 -5.93 -2.75 -6.67
CA PRO A 273 -6.38 -3.00 -5.31
C PRO A 273 -5.22 -3.22 -4.31
N TRP A 274 -5.22 -2.52 -3.18
CA TRP A 274 -4.31 -2.79 -2.06
C TRP A 274 -4.79 -4.00 -1.23
N ASN A 275 -3.85 -4.75 -0.66
CA ASN A 275 -4.10 -5.92 0.19
C ASN A 275 -3.23 -5.80 1.46
N TRP A 276 -3.85 -5.91 2.64
CA TRP A 276 -3.18 -5.66 3.92
C TRP A 276 -2.75 -6.97 4.55
N VAL A 277 -1.45 -7.22 4.58
CA VAL A 277 -0.86 -8.39 5.25
C VAL A 277 0.00 -7.97 6.44
N THR A 278 0.30 -8.93 7.30
CA THR A 278 1.28 -8.75 8.38
C THR A 278 2.69 -9.14 7.94
N LYS A 279 3.72 -8.80 8.71
CA LYS A 279 5.14 -9.08 8.39
C LYS A 279 5.42 -10.58 8.19
N LYS A 280 4.86 -11.43 9.05
CA LYS A 280 5.08 -12.89 9.08
C LYS A 280 4.42 -13.63 7.92
N GLY A 281 5.23 -14.25 7.07
CA GLY A 281 4.81 -15.15 6.00
C GLY A 281 5.55 -16.49 6.03
N ILE A 282 5.54 -17.22 4.92
CA ILE A 282 6.29 -18.47 4.77
C ILE A 282 6.86 -18.62 3.35
N GLY A 283 8.05 -19.21 3.23
CA GLY A 283 8.50 -19.85 2.00
C GLY A 283 7.91 -21.26 1.94
N GLY A 284 7.17 -21.56 0.88
CA GLY A 284 6.38 -22.79 0.74
C GLY A 284 4.88 -22.57 0.97
N ASN A 285 4.12 -23.65 1.13
CA ASN A 285 2.66 -23.61 1.31
C ASN A 285 2.23 -24.49 2.49
N THR A 286 2.87 -24.26 3.63
CA THR A 286 2.62 -24.98 4.87
C THR A 286 1.46 -24.32 5.62
N SER A 287 0.40 -25.09 5.88
CA SER A 287 -0.80 -24.58 6.56
C SER A 287 -0.63 -24.53 8.08
N GLY A 288 -1.58 -23.91 8.79
CA GLY A 288 -1.69 -24.01 10.26
C GLY A 288 -0.74 -23.11 11.08
N LEU A 289 -0.01 -22.19 10.43
CA LEU A 289 1.02 -21.36 11.05
C LEU A 289 0.62 -19.89 11.30
N ASN A 290 -0.65 -19.53 11.09
CA ASN A 290 -1.17 -18.16 11.27
C ASN A 290 -0.33 -17.11 10.52
N THR A 291 -0.18 -17.31 9.21
CA THR A 291 0.59 -16.45 8.29
C THR A 291 -0.35 -15.79 7.27
N GLU A 292 0.02 -14.60 6.80
CA GLU A 292 -0.85 -13.78 5.92
C GLU A 292 -0.35 -13.69 4.48
N TRP A 293 0.88 -14.14 4.22
CA TRP A 293 1.43 -14.25 2.88
C TRP A 293 2.35 -15.46 2.75
N PHE A 294 2.52 -15.95 1.53
CA PHE A 294 3.46 -17.01 1.19
C PHE A 294 4.03 -16.85 -0.22
N TYR A 295 5.17 -17.49 -0.50
CA TYR A 295 5.73 -17.63 -1.84
C TYR A 295 6.20 -19.07 -2.08
N ARG A 296 6.43 -19.47 -3.34
CA ARG A 296 6.78 -20.87 -3.69
C ARG A 296 7.90 -20.99 -4.73
N TRP A 297 8.86 -20.07 -4.75
CA TRP A 297 9.98 -20.09 -5.72
C TRP A 297 9.52 -20.21 -7.19
N ASN A 298 8.36 -19.65 -7.52
CA ASN A 298 7.79 -19.62 -8.86
C ASN A 298 6.70 -18.56 -8.92
N ASN A 299 6.05 -18.45 -10.08
CA ASN A 299 4.96 -17.52 -10.38
C ASN A 299 3.62 -18.23 -10.69
N THR A 300 3.48 -19.54 -10.43
CA THR A 300 2.30 -20.33 -10.82
C THR A 300 1.25 -20.49 -9.71
N GLY A 301 1.57 -20.07 -8.48
CA GLY A 301 0.63 -20.10 -7.35
C GLY A 301 -0.51 -19.07 -7.47
N ALA A 302 -1.41 -19.11 -6.49
CA ALA A 302 -2.54 -18.20 -6.36
C ALA A 302 -2.81 -17.90 -4.88
N SER A 303 -3.29 -16.69 -4.62
CA SER A 303 -3.75 -16.29 -3.29
C SER A 303 -4.98 -17.11 -2.90
N SER A 304 -5.05 -17.51 -1.63
CA SER A 304 -6.30 -18.00 -1.06
C SER A 304 -7.19 -16.82 -0.63
N ILE A 305 -8.37 -17.10 -0.10
CA ILE A 305 -9.22 -16.06 0.48
C ILE A 305 -8.50 -15.36 1.65
N ASP A 306 -7.76 -16.11 2.47
CA ASP A 306 -7.18 -15.58 3.72
C ASP A 306 -5.66 -15.38 3.68
N ILE A 307 -4.98 -15.74 2.60
CA ILE A 307 -3.50 -15.66 2.53
C ILE A 307 -3.09 -15.19 1.13
N GLU A 308 -2.28 -14.13 1.08
CA GLU A 308 -1.69 -13.60 -0.15
C GLU A 308 -0.62 -14.53 -0.70
N TYR A 309 -0.63 -14.77 -2.01
CA TYR A 309 0.51 -15.35 -2.71
C TYR A 309 1.38 -14.24 -3.30
N ALA A 310 2.62 -14.14 -2.85
CA ALA A 310 3.64 -13.28 -3.43
C ALA A 310 4.37 -14.04 -4.57
N PRO A 311 4.09 -13.72 -5.85
CA PRO A 311 4.70 -14.43 -6.97
C PRO A 311 6.19 -14.10 -7.07
N MET A 312 6.99 -15.08 -7.52
CA MET A 312 8.43 -14.95 -7.70
C MET A 312 8.86 -15.28 -9.13
N SER A 313 9.66 -14.41 -9.72
CA SER A 313 10.54 -14.76 -10.83
C SER A 313 11.79 -15.42 -10.28
N TRP A 314 11.80 -16.75 -10.22
CA TRP A 314 12.89 -17.48 -9.56
C TRP A 314 14.24 -17.27 -10.26
N GLY A 315 14.23 -17.14 -11.58
CA GLY A 315 15.42 -16.92 -12.41
C GLY A 315 15.05 -16.37 -13.78
N PHE A 316 15.98 -16.45 -14.74
CA PHE A 316 15.87 -15.79 -16.04
C PHE A 316 14.52 -16.04 -16.75
N GLY A 317 14.09 -17.30 -16.77
CA GLY A 317 12.90 -17.75 -17.51
C GLY A 317 11.54 -17.30 -16.94
N GLY A 318 11.51 -16.57 -15.82
CA GLY A 318 10.29 -16.02 -15.25
C GLY A 318 10.19 -14.50 -15.39
N ALA A 319 11.08 -13.87 -16.15
CA ALA A 319 11.09 -12.42 -16.39
C ALA A 319 11.69 -12.05 -17.75
N ASN A 320 11.80 -12.98 -18.69
CA ASN A 320 12.46 -12.75 -19.98
C ASN A 320 11.47 -12.46 -21.13
N ASP A 321 10.17 -12.65 -20.92
CA ASP A 321 9.15 -12.36 -21.94
C ASP A 321 7.89 -11.66 -21.38
N ASP A 322 7.03 -11.18 -22.29
CA ASP A 322 5.80 -10.47 -21.93
C ASP A 322 4.70 -11.40 -21.36
N GLY A 323 4.79 -12.71 -21.61
CA GLY A 323 3.89 -13.72 -21.06
C GLY A 323 4.05 -13.84 -19.54
N ASP A 324 5.28 -13.81 -19.06
CA ASP A 324 5.58 -13.72 -17.62
C ASP A 324 4.96 -12.47 -17.00
N ILE A 325 5.10 -11.32 -17.66
CA ILE A 325 4.55 -10.05 -17.18
C ILE A 325 3.02 -10.11 -17.13
N ALA A 326 2.37 -10.68 -18.14
CA ALA A 326 0.93 -10.90 -18.14
C ALA A 326 0.51 -11.81 -16.96
N LEU A 327 1.28 -12.86 -16.68
CA LEU A 327 1.03 -13.75 -15.55
C LEU A 327 1.08 -13.01 -14.22
N TYR A 328 2.10 -12.18 -13.95
CA TYR A 328 2.18 -11.38 -12.72
C TYR A 328 1.02 -10.38 -12.61
N LYS A 329 0.67 -9.69 -13.71
CA LYS A 329 -0.44 -8.73 -13.71
C LYS A 329 -1.78 -9.37 -13.35
N SER A 330 -1.98 -10.64 -13.71
CA SER A 330 -3.21 -11.40 -13.42
C SER A 330 -3.32 -11.95 -12.00
N LYS A 331 -2.27 -11.82 -11.17
CA LYS A 331 -2.27 -12.41 -9.81
C LYS A 331 -3.20 -11.63 -8.87
N TYR A 332 -4.33 -12.24 -8.56
CA TYR A 332 -5.27 -11.72 -7.56
C TYR A 332 -4.57 -11.50 -6.20
N LYS A 333 -4.77 -10.31 -5.62
CA LYS A 333 -4.14 -9.78 -4.39
C LYS A 333 -2.64 -9.50 -4.43
N ALA A 334 -1.94 -9.80 -5.53
CA ALA A 334 -0.51 -9.53 -5.59
C ALA A 334 -0.25 -8.02 -5.64
N THR A 335 0.51 -7.54 -4.66
CA THR A 335 1.00 -6.16 -4.57
C THR A 335 2.49 -6.06 -4.91
N HIS A 336 3.19 -7.20 -4.90
CA HIS A 336 4.63 -7.32 -5.08
C HIS A 336 4.99 -8.41 -6.09
N VAL A 337 6.20 -8.31 -6.65
CA VAL A 337 6.88 -9.41 -7.33
C VAL A 337 8.26 -9.62 -6.70
N LEU A 338 8.53 -10.85 -6.29
CA LEU A 338 9.85 -11.30 -5.85
C LEU A 338 10.72 -11.60 -7.07
N ALA A 339 11.95 -11.09 -7.10
CA ALA A 339 12.89 -11.45 -8.16
C ALA A 339 13.77 -12.65 -7.79
N PHE A 340 14.91 -12.76 -8.44
CA PHE A 340 15.68 -14.00 -8.58
C PHE A 340 16.19 -14.56 -7.26
N ASN A 341 16.22 -15.89 -7.16
CA ASN A 341 16.61 -16.62 -5.97
C ASN A 341 18.08 -17.06 -6.07
N GLU A 342 18.93 -16.51 -5.19
CA GLU A 342 20.36 -16.84 -5.10
C GLU A 342 21.10 -16.78 -6.44
N SER A 343 20.78 -15.76 -7.26
CA SER A 343 21.43 -15.55 -8.55
C SER A 343 22.92 -15.25 -8.42
N ASP A 344 23.40 -14.85 -7.24
CA ASP A 344 24.82 -14.58 -6.97
C ASP A 344 25.74 -15.80 -7.12
N ASN A 345 25.19 -17.03 -7.19
CA ASN A 345 25.98 -18.24 -7.41
C ASN A 345 25.90 -18.72 -8.86
N CYS A 346 27.02 -18.65 -9.59
CA CYS A 346 27.11 -19.14 -10.97
C CYS A 346 27.03 -20.66 -11.14
N ASN A 347 27.13 -21.45 -10.06
CA ASN A 347 27.21 -22.91 -10.13
C ASN A 347 26.01 -23.62 -9.48
N ASP A 348 25.03 -22.87 -8.97
CA ASP A 348 23.86 -23.40 -8.27
C ASP A 348 22.69 -22.41 -8.40
N GLN A 349 21.49 -22.82 -7.96
CA GLN A 349 20.29 -21.98 -7.91
C GLN A 349 20.01 -21.27 -9.24
N SER A 350 19.47 -20.06 -9.22
CA SER A 350 19.08 -19.36 -10.45
C SER A 350 20.27 -18.84 -11.25
N GLY A 351 21.41 -18.59 -10.61
CA GLY A 351 22.60 -17.98 -11.23
C GLY A 351 23.27 -18.85 -12.28
N GLN A 352 23.17 -20.18 -12.17
CA GLN A 352 23.73 -21.13 -13.14
C GLN A 352 23.03 -21.12 -14.51
N TYR A 353 21.83 -20.52 -14.61
CA TYR A 353 21.04 -20.54 -15.83
C TYR A 353 21.15 -19.22 -16.58
N ASN A 354 21.39 -19.29 -17.90
CA ASN A 354 21.49 -18.13 -18.81
C ASN A 354 22.47 -17.05 -18.34
N ASN A 355 23.50 -17.42 -17.56
CA ASN A 355 24.46 -16.49 -16.98
C ASN A 355 23.81 -15.44 -16.06
N LEU A 356 22.72 -15.77 -15.36
CA LEU A 356 22.03 -14.84 -14.48
C LEU A 356 22.89 -14.40 -13.27
N CYS A 357 23.97 -15.12 -12.96
CA CYS A 357 24.97 -14.65 -11.99
C CYS A 357 25.83 -13.49 -12.48
N ASP A 358 25.75 -13.13 -13.76
CA ASP A 358 26.28 -11.86 -14.26
C ASP A 358 25.26 -10.75 -13.99
N THR A 359 25.68 -9.71 -13.27
CA THR A 359 24.79 -8.61 -12.88
C THR A 359 24.27 -7.82 -14.08
N ASP A 360 24.97 -7.77 -15.23
CA ASP A 360 24.44 -7.12 -16.44
C ASP A 360 23.26 -7.89 -17.03
N VAL A 361 23.36 -9.23 -17.05
CA VAL A 361 22.25 -10.10 -17.47
C VAL A 361 21.09 -9.96 -16.49
N ALA A 362 21.35 -10.06 -15.19
CA ALA A 362 20.32 -9.98 -14.18
C ALA A 362 19.58 -8.63 -14.21
N VAL A 363 20.29 -7.51 -14.32
CA VAL A 363 19.68 -6.17 -14.38
C VAL A 363 18.82 -6.02 -15.63
N SER A 364 19.32 -6.46 -16.78
CA SER A 364 18.57 -6.46 -18.04
C SER A 364 17.28 -7.27 -17.95
N THR A 365 17.34 -8.47 -17.37
CA THR A 365 16.15 -9.33 -17.19
C THR A 365 15.19 -8.76 -16.14
N TYR A 366 15.70 -8.23 -15.02
CA TYR A 366 14.90 -7.66 -13.94
C TYR A 366 14.08 -6.46 -14.42
N LYS A 367 14.63 -5.64 -15.32
CA LYS A 367 13.95 -4.47 -15.91
C LYS A 367 12.55 -4.81 -16.45
N ASN A 368 12.35 -6.01 -17.00
CA ASN A 368 11.03 -6.43 -17.50
C ASN A 368 9.96 -6.47 -16.41
N LEU A 369 10.32 -6.75 -15.15
CA LEU A 369 9.37 -6.79 -14.04
C LEU A 369 8.73 -5.42 -13.77
N MET A 370 9.36 -4.31 -14.17
CA MET A 370 8.78 -2.97 -14.05
C MET A 370 7.48 -2.81 -14.84
N LYS A 371 7.36 -3.52 -15.97
CA LYS A 371 6.14 -3.55 -16.81
C LYS A 371 4.91 -4.07 -16.06
N THR A 372 5.11 -4.75 -14.93
CA THR A 372 3.99 -5.20 -14.08
C THR A 372 3.30 -4.04 -13.37
N GLY A 373 4.00 -2.92 -13.10
CA GLY A 373 3.48 -1.85 -12.24
C GLY A 373 3.26 -2.27 -10.78
N LEU A 374 3.75 -3.43 -10.35
CA LEU A 374 3.75 -3.88 -8.95
C LEU A 374 5.01 -3.39 -8.22
N ARG A 375 5.03 -3.46 -6.89
CA ARG A 375 6.26 -3.22 -6.12
C ARG A 375 7.26 -4.34 -6.37
N LEU A 376 8.52 -3.99 -6.59
CA LEU A 376 9.56 -4.95 -6.97
C LEU A 376 10.52 -5.20 -5.82
N VAL A 377 10.61 -6.47 -5.41
CA VAL A 377 11.64 -6.93 -4.48
C VAL A 377 12.88 -7.28 -5.28
N SER A 378 14.06 -6.86 -4.83
CA SER A 378 15.33 -7.20 -5.45
C SER A 378 15.56 -8.72 -5.52
N PRO A 379 16.53 -9.20 -6.31
CA PRO A 379 17.03 -10.57 -6.16
C PRO A 379 17.43 -10.84 -4.70
N SER A 380 17.07 -12.01 -4.19
CA SER A 380 17.39 -12.45 -2.83
C SER A 380 18.58 -13.41 -2.90
N GLY A 381 19.77 -12.85 -2.70
CA GLY A 381 21.02 -13.61 -2.78
C GLY A 381 21.39 -14.33 -1.48
N ARG A 382 22.45 -15.14 -1.53
CA ARG A 382 23.04 -15.75 -0.32
C ARG A 382 23.52 -14.71 0.68
N GLU A 383 23.86 -15.15 1.89
CA GLU A 383 24.18 -14.28 3.04
C GLU A 383 25.16 -13.13 2.73
N ASN A 384 26.14 -13.31 1.85
CA ASN A 384 27.10 -12.25 1.49
C ASN A 384 26.70 -11.39 0.28
N ALA A 385 25.69 -11.80 -0.50
CA ALA A 385 25.29 -11.11 -1.72
C ALA A 385 24.92 -9.64 -1.52
N PRO A 386 24.24 -9.22 -0.43
CA PRO A 386 23.92 -7.81 -0.17
C PRO A 386 25.13 -6.88 -0.10
N PHE A 387 26.35 -7.40 0.10
CA PHE A 387 27.55 -6.58 0.22
C PHE A 387 28.50 -6.73 -0.99
N GLY A 388 28.09 -7.46 -2.02
CA GLY A 388 28.86 -7.71 -3.23
C GLY A 388 27.94 -7.71 -4.45
N TRP A 389 27.50 -8.90 -4.88
CA TRP A 389 26.70 -9.09 -6.09
C TRP A 389 25.46 -8.19 -6.15
N LEU A 390 24.66 -8.14 -5.08
CA LEU A 390 23.44 -7.33 -5.05
C LEU A 390 23.74 -5.84 -5.01
N LYS A 391 24.87 -5.44 -4.40
CA LYS A 391 25.33 -4.05 -4.43
C LYS A 391 25.66 -3.63 -5.86
N GLU A 392 26.41 -4.45 -6.59
CA GLU A 392 26.73 -4.19 -7.99
C GLU A 392 25.47 -4.17 -8.86
N PHE A 393 24.56 -5.13 -8.68
CA PHE A 393 23.24 -5.14 -9.33
C PHE A 393 22.47 -3.83 -9.06
N HIS A 394 22.40 -3.39 -7.80
CA HIS A 394 21.70 -2.18 -7.39
C HIS A 394 22.34 -0.92 -8.00
N ASP A 395 23.67 -0.81 -8.00
CA ASP A 395 24.39 0.31 -8.61
C ASP A 395 24.12 0.38 -10.13
N LYS A 396 24.10 -0.77 -10.81
CA LYS A 396 23.74 -0.88 -12.24
C LYS A 396 22.26 -0.56 -12.50
N ALA A 397 21.36 -0.97 -11.60
CA ALA A 397 19.94 -0.63 -11.69
C ALA A 397 19.73 0.89 -11.54
N ASN A 398 20.41 1.53 -10.59
CA ASN A 398 20.41 2.99 -10.42
C ASN A 398 20.88 3.72 -11.68
N ALA A 399 22.00 3.27 -12.26
CA ALA A 399 22.56 3.86 -13.47
C ALA A 399 21.65 3.74 -14.69
N GLN A 400 20.66 2.84 -14.65
CA GLN A 400 19.73 2.54 -15.74
C GLN A 400 18.28 2.91 -15.42
N ASP A 401 18.05 3.65 -14.33
CA ASP A 401 16.72 4.06 -13.88
C ASP A 401 15.74 2.89 -13.66
N ILE A 402 16.28 1.75 -13.21
CA ILE A 402 15.51 0.54 -12.91
C ILE A 402 15.08 0.57 -11.45
N ARG A 403 13.76 0.55 -11.21
CA ARG A 403 13.17 0.68 -9.87
C ARG A 403 13.30 -0.60 -9.06
N ILE A 404 13.75 -0.44 -7.82
CA ILE A 404 13.78 -1.43 -6.75
C ILE A 404 13.06 -0.81 -5.55
N ASP A 405 11.97 -1.43 -5.09
CA ASP A 405 11.13 -0.90 -4.02
C ASP A 405 11.46 -1.51 -2.65
N VAL A 406 12.04 -2.72 -2.66
CA VAL A 406 12.32 -3.53 -1.47
C VAL A 406 13.58 -4.37 -1.70
N ILE A 407 14.42 -4.52 -0.67
CA ILE A 407 15.60 -5.38 -0.69
C ILE A 407 15.26 -6.77 -0.16
N GLY A 408 15.40 -7.79 -1.00
CA GLY A 408 15.26 -9.20 -0.62
C GLY A 408 16.58 -9.79 -0.09
N VAL A 409 16.53 -10.54 1.00
CA VAL A 409 17.72 -11.14 1.63
C VAL A 409 17.49 -12.55 2.19
N HIS A 410 18.51 -13.39 2.13
CA HIS A 410 18.61 -14.66 2.86
C HIS A 410 19.69 -14.61 3.94
N TRP A 411 19.47 -15.25 5.09
CA TRP A 411 20.47 -15.30 6.17
C TRP A 411 20.49 -16.62 6.94
N TYR A 412 21.65 -17.24 7.09
CA TYR A 412 21.78 -18.58 7.68
C TYR A 412 23.01 -18.73 8.58
N ASP A 413 23.55 -17.64 9.13
CA ASP A 413 24.72 -17.63 10.03
C ASP A 413 25.98 -18.35 9.49
N TRP A 414 26.14 -18.46 8.17
CA TRP A 414 27.22 -19.25 7.55
C TRP A 414 28.60 -18.73 7.93
N ALA A 415 28.76 -17.41 8.07
CA ALA A 415 30.03 -16.77 8.41
C ALA A 415 30.63 -17.23 9.75
N SER A 416 29.83 -17.88 10.61
CA SER A 416 30.24 -18.34 11.94
C SER A 416 30.79 -19.78 11.98
N ASN A 417 30.95 -20.44 10.84
CA ASN A 417 31.37 -21.84 10.73
C ASN A 417 30.48 -22.80 11.57
N PRO A 418 29.17 -22.87 11.29
CA PRO A 418 28.19 -23.56 12.12
C PRO A 418 28.40 -25.06 12.23
N ALA A 419 28.96 -25.71 11.20
CA ALA A 419 29.31 -27.13 11.22
C ALA A 419 30.29 -27.50 12.35
N ASN A 420 31.17 -26.57 12.73
CA ASN A 420 32.15 -26.75 13.81
C ASN A 420 31.68 -26.15 15.15
N SER A 421 30.44 -25.67 15.23
CA SER A 421 29.89 -25.04 16.44
C SER A 421 28.40 -25.36 16.66
N PRO A 422 27.94 -26.61 16.55
CA PRO A 422 26.51 -26.95 16.50
C PRO A 422 25.66 -26.42 17.66
N ASN A 423 26.27 -26.15 18.83
CA ASN A 423 25.60 -25.64 20.05
C ASN A 423 25.98 -24.19 20.39
N ALA A 424 26.16 -23.33 19.38
CA ALA A 424 26.48 -21.92 19.61
C ALA A 424 25.41 -21.22 20.47
N ASN A 425 25.83 -20.25 21.27
CA ASN A 425 24.91 -19.46 22.08
C ASN A 425 23.92 -18.70 21.16
N PRO A 426 22.60 -18.90 21.31
CA PRO A 426 21.58 -18.20 20.52
C PRO A 426 21.71 -16.68 20.49
N SER A 427 22.14 -16.07 21.60
CA SER A 427 22.34 -14.61 21.69
C SER A 427 23.46 -14.14 20.75
N ALA A 428 24.50 -14.95 20.55
CA ALA A 428 25.58 -14.62 19.64
C ALA A 428 25.13 -14.71 18.17
N VAL A 429 24.31 -15.72 17.83
CA VAL A 429 23.67 -15.87 16.51
C VAL A 429 22.76 -14.66 16.24
N PHE A 430 21.90 -14.33 17.21
CA PHE A 430 20.99 -13.19 17.13
C PHE A 430 21.72 -11.86 16.92
N ASN A 431 22.81 -11.60 17.65
CA ASN A 431 23.59 -10.37 17.46
C ASN A 431 24.20 -10.25 16.07
N ARG A 432 24.64 -11.36 15.45
CA ARG A 432 25.12 -11.36 14.06
C ARG A 432 24.01 -11.07 13.06
N PHE A 433 22.84 -11.69 13.25
CA PHE A 433 21.65 -11.41 12.43
C PHE A 433 21.19 -9.95 12.53
N LYS A 434 21.11 -9.41 13.75
CA LYS A 434 20.79 -8.00 13.99
C LYS A 434 21.77 -7.06 13.27
N ASN A 435 23.07 -7.30 13.42
CA ASN A 435 24.11 -6.50 12.76
C ASN A 435 24.05 -6.64 11.22
N TYR A 436 23.72 -7.82 10.72
CA TYR A 436 23.52 -8.05 9.29
C TYR A 436 22.38 -7.18 8.74
N LEU A 437 21.19 -7.25 9.36
CA LEU A 437 20.03 -6.47 8.91
C LEU A 437 20.29 -4.96 8.97
N GLN A 438 20.91 -4.47 10.04
CA GLN A 438 21.28 -3.05 10.15
C GLN A 438 22.21 -2.63 9.01
N ARG A 439 23.23 -3.43 8.70
CA ARG A 439 24.17 -3.13 7.60
C ARG A 439 23.51 -3.15 6.23
N VAL A 440 22.54 -4.05 5.99
CA VAL A 440 21.75 -4.05 4.76
C VAL A 440 20.93 -2.76 4.68
N TYR A 441 20.22 -2.40 5.75
CA TYR A 441 19.42 -1.18 5.77
C TYR A 441 20.26 0.09 5.62
N ASP A 442 21.41 0.19 6.30
CA ASP A 442 22.32 1.32 6.19
C ASP A 442 22.88 1.48 4.76
N LEU A 443 23.03 0.37 4.03
CA LEU A 443 23.58 0.37 2.67
C LEU A 443 22.54 0.80 1.63
N TYR A 444 21.30 0.35 1.77
CA TYR A 444 20.27 0.55 0.74
C TYR A 444 19.22 1.61 1.11
N GLY A 445 18.94 1.82 2.39
CA GLY A 445 17.91 2.74 2.87
C GLY A 445 16.47 2.36 2.51
N LEU A 446 16.25 1.12 2.01
CA LEU A 446 14.96 0.61 1.55
C LEU A 446 14.39 -0.45 2.52
N PRO A 447 13.07 -0.68 2.50
CA PRO A 447 12.46 -1.78 3.24
C PRO A 447 13.08 -3.12 2.89
N ILE A 448 13.14 -4.04 3.86
CA ILE A 448 13.75 -5.36 3.72
C ILE A 448 12.67 -6.44 3.79
N TRP A 449 12.74 -7.39 2.85
CA TRP A 449 12.09 -8.69 2.95
C TRP A 449 13.12 -9.77 3.25
N ILE A 450 12.95 -10.45 4.38
CA ILE A 450 13.82 -11.57 4.79
C ILE A 450 13.12 -12.85 4.36
N THR A 451 13.28 -13.23 3.10
CA THR A 451 12.50 -14.31 2.48
C THR A 451 12.92 -15.69 2.96
N GLU A 452 14.16 -15.82 3.45
CA GLU A 452 14.63 -17.03 4.10
C GLU A 452 15.60 -16.73 5.24
N PHE A 453 15.34 -17.27 6.44
CA PHE A 453 16.33 -17.24 7.51
C PHE A 453 16.14 -18.36 8.54
N ASN A 454 17.25 -18.80 9.13
CA ASN A 454 17.32 -19.59 10.36
C ASN A 454 18.73 -19.47 11.00
N ALA A 455 18.99 -20.14 12.13
CA ALA A 455 20.30 -20.09 12.79
C ALA A 455 21.42 -20.89 12.08
N ASN A 456 21.08 -21.59 11.00
CA ASN A 456 21.80 -22.57 10.18
C ASN A 456 21.28 -24.01 10.35
N PRO A 457 21.19 -24.81 9.26
CA PRO A 457 20.85 -26.24 9.30
C PRO A 457 21.83 -27.09 10.14
N ASN A 458 23.08 -26.66 10.32
CA ASN A 458 24.07 -27.40 11.13
C ASN A 458 23.98 -27.10 12.64
N ARG A 459 23.06 -26.22 13.06
CA ARG A 459 22.85 -25.93 14.49
C ARG A 459 21.87 -26.90 15.11
N SER A 460 22.04 -27.15 16.41
CA SER A 460 21.07 -27.91 17.20
C SER A 460 19.71 -27.22 17.26
N ASN A 461 18.66 -28.02 17.52
CA ASN A 461 17.31 -27.49 17.77
C ASN A 461 17.33 -26.40 18.86
N ALA A 462 18.06 -26.62 19.96
CA ALA A 462 18.17 -25.65 21.05
C ALA A 462 18.72 -24.29 20.58
N THR A 463 19.70 -24.31 19.66
CA THR A 463 20.29 -23.08 19.11
C THR A 463 19.31 -22.37 18.17
N ASN A 464 18.68 -23.10 17.24
CA ASN A 464 17.67 -22.54 16.33
C ASN A 464 16.46 -21.98 17.08
N TYR A 465 15.93 -22.74 18.04
CA TYR A 465 14.79 -22.33 18.84
C TYR A 465 15.10 -21.08 19.68
N GLY A 466 16.23 -21.07 20.40
CA GLY A 466 16.66 -19.89 21.15
C GLY A 466 16.89 -18.66 20.26
N PHE A 467 17.38 -18.86 19.03
CA PHE A 467 17.56 -17.77 18.07
C PHE A 467 16.20 -17.23 17.62
N MET A 468 15.26 -18.10 17.25
CA MET A 468 13.90 -17.70 16.88
C MET A 468 13.21 -16.89 17.98
N GLN A 469 13.36 -17.29 19.24
CA GLN A 469 12.79 -16.59 20.40
C GLN A 469 13.29 -15.16 20.56
N LEU A 470 14.50 -14.86 20.06
CA LEU A 470 15.08 -13.51 20.06
C LEU A 470 14.77 -12.77 18.76
N ALA A 471 14.87 -13.46 17.63
CA ALA A 471 14.76 -12.88 16.31
C ALA A 471 13.34 -12.40 15.99
N LEU A 472 12.29 -13.22 16.21
CA LEU A 472 10.96 -12.84 15.77
C LEU A 472 10.41 -11.60 16.48
N PRO A 473 10.46 -11.50 17.83
CA PRO A 473 10.02 -10.29 18.51
C PRO A 473 10.84 -9.06 18.08
N TYR A 474 12.13 -9.22 17.79
CA TYR A 474 12.97 -8.15 17.28
C TYR A 474 12.53 -7.68 15.89
N LEU A 475 12.26 -8.59 14.94
CA LEU A 475 11.80 -8.24 13.59
C LEU A 475 10.49 -7.43 13.62
N GLU A 476 9.59 -7.73 14.55
CA GLU A 476 8.36 -6.97 14.73
C GLU A 476 8.61 -5.50 15.10
N THR A 477 9.70 -5.20 15.83
CA THR A 477 10.04 -3.82 16.26
C THR A 477 10.72 -2.98 15.18
N LEU A 478 11.08 -3.56 14.03
CA LEU A 478 11.84 -2.86 13.00
C LEU A 478 10.90 -2.31 11.92
N ASP A 479 10.82 -0.99 11.81
CA ASP A 479 10.00 -0.32 10.79
C ASP A 479 10.51 -0.60 9.37
N TYR A 480 11.81 -0.82 9.21
CA TYR A 480 12.40 -1.14 7.90
C TYR A 480 12.31 -2.63 7.52
N VAL A 481 11.80 -3.50 8.39
CA VAL A 481 11.46 -4.89 8.03
C VAL A 481 10.00 -4.93 7.64
N GLU A 482 9.74 -5.05 6.34
CA GLU A 482 8.38 -5.08 5.81
C GLU A 482 7.81 -6.50 5.88
N ARG A 483 8.61 -7.54 5.55
CA ARG A 483 8.16 -8.93 5.62
C ARG A 483 9.29 -9.90 5.97
N TYR A 484 8.95 -11.03 6.58
CA TYR A 484 9.90 -12.10 6.85
C TYR A 484 9.26 -13.49 6.77
N ALA A 485 10.06 -14.49 6.44
CA ALA A 485 9.66 -15.90 6.42
C ALA A 485 10.77 -16.78 7.01
N TRP A 486 10.47 -17.45 8.12
CA TRP A 486 11.37 -18.50 8.63
C TRP A 486 11.48 -19.61 7.58
N PHE A 487 12.69 -20.11 7.37
CA PHE A 487 12.93 -21.20 6.43
C PHE A 487 13.31 -22.46 7.21
N GLU A 488 12.47 -23.49 7.13
CA GLU A 488 12.75 -24.76 7.78
C GLU A 488 13.92 -25.48 7.09
N PRO A 489 14.92 -25.97 7.85
CA PRO A 489 16.09 -26.60 7.27
C PRO A 489 15.84 -28.01 6.70
N PHE A 490 14.63 -28.57 6.85
CA PHE A 490 14.26 -29.94 6.46
C PHE A 490 15.22 -30.99 7.02
N SER A 491 15.66 -30.78 8.26
CA SER A 491 16.70 -31.58 8.93
C SER A 491 16.21 -32.21 10.23
N ASN A 492 14.93 -32.06 10.56
CA ASN A 492 14.30 -32.39 11.83
C ASN A 492 14.87 -31.60 13.03
N THR A 493 15.70 -30.59 12.80
CA THR A 493 16.29 -29.77 13.86
C THR A 493 15.49 -28.50 14.13
N ALA A 494 14.88 -27.88 13.12
CA ALA A 494 14.14 -26.63 13.27
C ALA A 494 12.99 -26.49 12.27
N ASP A 495 12.34 -27.62 11.99
CA ASP A 495 11.24 -27.73 11.04
C ASP A 495 9.92 -27.37 11.71
N TYR A 496 8.92 -26.95 10.95
CA TYR A 496 7.64 -26.54 11.54
C TYR A 496 6.89 -27.72 12.16
N TYR A 497 6.97 -28.87 11.50
CA TYR A 497 6.28 -30.09 11.89
C TYR A 497 7.27 -31.21 12.19
N ASP A 498 6.82 -32.18 12.99
CA ASP A 498 7.52 -33.44 13.16
C ASP A 498 7.70 -34.18 11.80
N PRO A 499 8.57 -35.21 11.72
CA PRO A 499 8.81 -35.92 10.46
C PRO A 499 7.55 -36.57 9.85
N THR A 500 6.50 -36.78 10.66
CA THR A 500 5.20 -37.29 10.21
C THR A 500 4.28 -36.21 9.65
N GLY A 501 4.62 -34.92 9.81
CA GLY A 501 3.84 -33.78 9.34
C GLY A 501 2.56 -33.52 10.13
N THR A 502 2.42 -34.13 11.31
CA THR A 502 1.17 -34.18 12.08
C THR A 502 1.15 -33.26 13.27
N SER A 503 2.30 -33.05 13.91
CA SER A 503 2.40 -32.25 15.14
C SER A 503 3.38 -31.10 14.93
N LEU A 504 3.03 -29.92 15.42
CA LEU A 504 3.97 -28.79 15.46
C LEU A 504 5.13 -29.13 16.39
N THR A 505 6.35 -28.86 15.93
CA THR A 505 7.54 -28.86 16.80
C THR A 505 7.50 -27.66 17.75
N ASN A 506 8.47 -27.55 18.68
CA ASN A 506 8.66 -26.32 19.47
C ASN A 506 8.86 -25.08 18.59
N VAL A 507 9.58 -25.23 17.47
CA VAL A 507 9.83 -24.17 16.48
C VAL A 507 8.53 -23.80 15.77
N GLY A 508 7.78 -24.77 15.25
CA GLY A 508 6.49 -24.51 14.59
C GLY A 508 5.45 -23.91 15.52
N ALA A 509 5.36 -24.39 16.76
CA ALA A 509 4.44 -23.84 17.75
C ALA A 509 4.79 -22.39 18.11
N PHE A 510 6.08 -22.06 18.25
CA PHE A 510 6.50 -20.68 18.51
C PHE A 510 6.25 -19.77 17.31
N TYR A 511 6.61 -20.22 16.09
CA TYR A 511 6.38 -19.45 14.87
C TYR A 511 4.89 -19.16 14.66
N LYS A 512 4.02 -20.16 14.89
CA LYS A 512 2.56 -20.00 14.84
C LYS A 512 2.06 -18.94 15.81
N ASN A 513 2.54 -18.97 17.05
CA ASN A 513 2.06 -18.13 18.15
C ASN A 513 2.70 -16.74 18.19
N GLN A 514 3.77 -16.49 17.42
CA GLN A 514 4.32 -15.16 17.26
C GLN A 514 3.27 -14.22 16.68
N VAL A 515 2.94 -13.16 17.43
CA VAL A 515 2.08 -12.08 16.94
C VAL A 515 2.84 -11.26 15.90
N SER A 516 2.17 -10.95 14.80
CA SER A 516 2.75 -10.29 13.63
C SER A 516 2.08 -8.93 13.41
N THR A 517 2.87 -7.88 13.30
CA THR A 517 2.45 -6.50 13.06
C THR A 517 2.17 -6.26 11.57
N PRO A 518 1.45 -5.18 11.19
CA PRO A 518 1.30 -4.76 9.80
C PRO A 518 2.64 -4.75 9.03
N ALA A 519 2.64 -5.31 7.82
CA ALA A 519 3.81 -5.21 6.93
C ALA A 519 4.07 -3.76 6.52
N VAL A 520 2.98 -3.02 6.29
CA VAL A 520 2.97 -1.61 5.89
C VAL A 520 1.97 -0.90 6.80
N PRO A 521 2.42 -0.27 7.91
CA PRO A 521 1.53 0.37 8.88
C PRO A 521 1.09 1.78 8.50
N GLU A 522 1.77 2.44 7.55
CA GLU A 522 1.50 3.83 7.19
C GLU A 522 0.16 3.99 6.46
N SER A 523 -0.55 5.09 6.76
CA SER A 523 -1.83 5.36 6.11
C SER A 523 -1.70 5.64 4.62
N THR A 524 -0.60 6.27 4.21
CA THR A 524 -0.25 6.56 2.83
C THR A 524 1.26 6.53 2.65
N ILE A 525 1.70 6.14 1.46
CA ILE A 525 3.11 6.02 1.11
C ILE A 525 3.34 6.59 -0.28
N SER A 526 4.29 7.52 -0.39
CA SER A 526 4.98 7.82 -1.64
C SER A 526 6.27 7.02 -1.63
N ALA A 527 6.23 5.78 -2.11
CA ALA A 527 7.22 4.77 -1.77
C ALA A 527 8.62 5.21 -2.20
N ASN A 528 9.55 5.19 -1.26
CA ASN A 528 10.95 5.39 -1.60
C ASN A 528 11.41 4.14 -2.36
N SER A 529 12.05 4.39 -3.49
CA SER A 529 12.79 3.41 -4.26
C SER A 529 14.27 3.79 -4.31
N ASN A 530 15.08 2.93 -4.89
CA ASN A 530 16.47 3.25 -5.24
C ASN A 530 16.59 4.49 -6.17
N LEU A 531 15.51 4.94 -6.82
CA LEU A 531 15.51 6.13 -7.68
C LEU A 531 15.18 7.43 -6.91
N ASP A 532 14.67 7.29 -5.68
CA ASP A 532 14.35 8.40 -4.78
C ASP A 532 15.55 8.74 -3.90
N PHE A 533 16.63 9.23 -4.52
CA PHE A 533 17.81 9.65 -3.76
C PHE A 533 17.54 10.93 -2.98
N TYR A 534 17.23 10.76 -1.69
CA TYR A 534 17.60 11.74 -0.68
C TYR A 534 19.08 11.50 -0.38
N TYR A 535 19.94 12.46 -0.71
CA TYR A 535 21.23 12.54 -0.01
C TYR A 535 20.89 12.63 1.47
N THR A 536 21.13 11.56 2.23
CA THR A 536 21.32 11.68 3.66
C THR A 536 22.49 12.65 3.79
N LEU A 537 22.19 13.88 4.24
CA LEU A 537 23.20 14.83 4.65
C LEU A 537 23.91 14.20 5.86
N GLY A 538 24.87 13.32 5.59
CA GLY A 538 25.87 12.98 6.56
C GLY A 538 26.47 14.30 7.03
N VAL A 539 26.40 14.55 8.33
CA VAL A 539 26.86 15.77 9.01
C VAL A 539 28.35 16.08 8.71
N ASN A 540 29.04 15.16 8.02
CA ASN A 540 30.44 15.27 7.63
C ASN A 540 30.69 15.84 6.21
N ASN A 541 29.66 16.22 5.43
CA ASN A 541 29.85 16.84 4.11
C ASN A 541 29.18 18.23 3.98
N LEU A 542 28.98 18.94 5.09
CA LEU A 542 28.50 20.31 5.11
C LEU A 542 29.61 21.35 4.84
N ASP A 543 30.48 21.15 3.84
CA ASP A 543 31.12 22.29 3.12
C ASP A 543 31.89 21.86 1.85
N THR A 544 31.18 21.43 0.80
CA THR A 544 31.79 21.34 -0.56
C THR A 544 31.05 22.18 -1.60
N SER A 545 30.02 22.93 -1.20
CA SER A 545 29.21 23.73 -2.13
C SER A 545 29.96 24.99 -2.59
N ASN A 546 30.40 25.01 -3.85
CA ASN A 546 30.95 26.17 -4.57
C ASN A 546 29.92 27.30 -4.84
N ALA A 547 28.84 27.35 -4.06
CA ALA A 547 27.75 28.33 -4.18
C ALA A 547 27.75 29.29 -2.99
N LEU A 548 27.72 30.60 -3.28
CA LEU A 548 27.67 31.71 -2.33
C LEU A 548 26.30 32.37 -2.39
N LEU A 549 25.76 32.68 -1.20
CA LEU A 549 24.46 33.33 -1.04
C LEU A 549 24.63 34.58 -0.18
N TYR A 550 24.31 35.76 -0.71
CA TYR A 550 24.45 37.02 0.04
C TYR A 550 23.54 38.16 -0.48
N PRO A 551 23.13 39.11 0.39
CA PRO A 551 23.28 39.06 1.85
C PRO A 551 22.38 37.96 2.44
N ASN A 552 22.82 37.38 3.56
CA ASN A 552 22.05 36.44 4.35
C ASN A 552 22.43 36.61 5.83
N PRO A 553 21.57 37.18 6.69
CA PRO A 553 20.15 37.52 6.45
C PRO A 553 19.89 38.57 5.36
N THR A 554 18.67 38.60 4.82
CA THR A 554 18.22 39.50 3.73
C THR A 554 16.90 40.18 4.06
N ASN A 555 16.66 41.36 3.48
CA ASN A 555 15.35 42.05 3.50
C ASN A 555 14.51 41.75 2.23
N GLY A 556 14.85 40.69 1.50
CA GLY A 556 14.06 40.21 0.36
C GLY A 556 14.80 40.11 -0.97
N ILE A 557 16.03 40.62 -1.12
CA ILE A 557 16.82 40.40 -2.35
C ILE A 557 18.11 39.68 -1.98
N ILE A 558 18.32 38.52 -2.59
CA ILE A 558 19.52 37.70 -2.43
C ILE A 558 20.22 37.53 -3.76
N THR A 559 21.55 37.48 -3.71
CA THR A 559 22.40 37.10 -4.83
C THR A 559 22.88 35.68 -4.59
N LEU A 560 22.63 34.81 -5.56
CA LEU A 560 23.17 33.46 -5.61
C LEU A 560 24.25 33.42 -6.68
N ARG A 561 25.47 33.06 -6.29
CA ARG A 561 26.61 32.87 -7.18
C ARG A 561 27.11 31.43 -7.07
N ALA A 562 27.41 30.76 -8.18
CA ALA A 562 27.98 29.42 -8.20
C ALA A 562 29.11 29.33 -9.24
N ILE A 563 30.24 28.70 -8.87
CA ILE A 563 31.43 28.59 -9.73
C ILE A 563 31.11 27.78 -11.00
N GLU A 564 30.44 26.63 -10.84
CA GLU A 564 30.06 25.73 -11.94
C GLU A 564 28.81 26.19 -12.71
N GLY A 565 28.31 27.39 -12.44
CA GLY A 565 27.06 27.89 -13.00
C GLY A 565 25.81 27.29 -12.32
N ILE A 566 24.67 27.93 -12.55
CA ILE A 566 23.39 27.55 -11.95
C ILE A 566 22.51 27.06 -13.10
N ALA A 567 22.10 25.79 -13.06
CA ALA A 567 21.12 25.24 -13.99
C ALA A 567 19.70 25.54 -13.50
N SER A 568 19.44 25.28 -12.21
CA SER A 568 18.15 25.53 -11.58
C SER A 568 18.27 25.84 -10.09
N TYR A 569 17.21 26.43 -9.53
CA TYR A 569 17.01 26.50 -8.09
C TYR A 569 15.55 26.34 -7.69
N ASN A 570 15.33 25.91 -6.45
CA ASN A 570 14.04 25.84 -5.78
C ASN A 570 14.16 26.42 -4.37
N ILE A 571 13.19 27.20 -3.92
CA ILE A 571 13.12 27.76 -2.57
C ILE A 571 11.89 27.21 -1.88
N TYR A 572 12.07 26.69 -0.68
CA TYR A 572 11.02 26.09 0.14
C TYR A 572 10.89 26.83 1.48
N ASN A 573 9.67 26.90 2.02
CA ASN A 573 9.47 27.30 3.42
C ASN A 573 9.76 26.12 4.38
N VAL A 574 9.68 26.36 5.69
CA VAL A 574 9.94 25.32 6.71
C VAL A 574 8.92 24.19 6.72
N GLN A 575 7.74 24.39 6.13
CA GLN A 575 6.70 23.37 5.93
C GLN A 575 6.94 22.52 4.67
N GLY A 576 8.01 22.78 3.92
CA GLY A 576 8.35 22.05 2.69
C GLY A 576 7.59 22.51 1.44
N GLN A 577 6.78 23.57 1.52
CA GLN A 577 6.10 24.13 0.36
C GLN A 577 7.07 24.92 -0.51
N ARG A 578 7.05 24.69 -1.83
CA ARG A 578 7.89 25.43 -2.78
C ARG A 578 7.32 26.82 -3.04
N ILE A 579 8.11 27.83 -2.72
CA ILE A 579 7.76 29.25 -2.80
C ILE A 579 8.19 29.86 -4.14
N LYS A 580 9.34 29.41 -4.65
CA LYS A 580 9.89 29.93 -5.90
C LYS A 580 10.79 28.91 -6.56
N SER A 581 10.76 28.85 -7.88
CA SER A 581 11.68 28.03 -8.67
C SER A 581 12.08 28.73 -9.96
N ARG A 582 13.19 28.31 -10.54
CA ARG A 582 13.59 28.68 -11.90
C ARG A 582 14.55 27.62 -12.45
N LYS A 583 14.35 27.21 -13.70
CA LYS A 583 15.22 26.28 -14.45
C LYS A 583 15.84 26.97 -15.68
N ASN A 584 16.74 26.27 -16.37
CA ASN A 584 17.42 26.73 -17.59
C ASN A 584 18.11 28.09 -17.42
N ILE A 585 18.74 28.30 -16.26
CA ILE A 585 19.34 29.59 -15.90
C ILE A 585 20.66 29.80 -16.65
N ASN A 586 21.54 28.79 -16.66
CA ASN A 586 22.86 28.80 -17.32
C ASN A 586 23.68 30.06 -17.03
N ALA A 587 23.65 30.53 -15.78
CA ALA A 587 24.37 31.72 -15.33
C ALA A 587 25.15 31.42 -14.04
N THR A 588 26.32 32.05 -13.88
CA THR A 588 27.15 31.91 -12.67
C THR A 588 26.69 32.81 -11.52
N GLU A 589 25.81 33.78 -11.78
CA GLU A 589 25.21 34.65 -10.78
C GLU A 589 23.78 35.02 -11.16
N ILE A 590 22.88 34.99 -10.18
CA ILE A 590 21.50 35.46 -10.30
C ILE A 590 21.07 36.25 -9.06
N LYS A 591 20.09 37.14 -9.25
CA LYS A 591 19.36 37.76 -8.15
C LYS A 591 17.99 37.10 -7.98
N ILE A 592 17.64 36.76 -6.74
CA ILE A 592 16.36 36.20 -6.38
C ILE A 592 15.64 37.20 -5.47
N ASN A 593 14.41 37.53 -5.84
CA ASN A 593 13.56 38.45 -5.08
C ASN A 593 12.50 37.66 -4.30
N LEU A 594 12.51 37.80 -2.99
CA LEU A 594 11.61 37.28 -1.96
C LEU A 594 10.93 38.40 -1.17
N SER A 595 10.95 39.66 -1.64
CA SER A 595 10.40 40.82 -0.91
C SER A 595 8.89 40.77 -0.67
N LYS A 596 8.19 39.81 -1.26
CA LYS A 596 6.74 39.57 -1.06
C LYS A 596 6.46 38.41 -0.10
N GLU A 597 7.49 37.70 0.32
CA GLU A 597 7.37 36.53 1.19
C GLU A 597 7.39 36.95 2.67
N ASN A 598 6.80 36.13 3.52
CA ASN A 598 6.78 36.38 4.96
C ASN A 598 8.18 36.26 5.57
N LYS A 599 8.45 37.03 6.63
CA LYS A 599 9.70 36.91 7.39
C LYS A 599 9.85 35.49 7.94
N GLY A 600 11.04 34.90 7.83
CA GLY A 600 11.26 33.52 8.24
C GLY A 600 12.47 32.84 7.63
N ILE A 601 12.56 31.52 7.85
CA ILE A 601 13.62 30.67 7.31
C ILE A 601 13.13 29.98 6.04
N TYR A 602 13.98 29.98 5.02
CA TYR A 602 13.74 29.26 3.77
C TYR A 602 14.93 28.36 3.44
N ILE A 603 14.66 27.29 2.69
CA ILE A 603 15.68 26.38 2.19
C ILE A 603 15.78 26.55 0.67
N LEU A 604 16.95 27.00 0.20
CA LEU A 604 17.31 27.07 -1.21
C LEU A 604 17.99 25.77 -1.61
N ARG A 605 17.44 25.07 -2.60
CA ARG A 605 18.09 23.96 -3.30
C ARG A 605 18.55 24.43 -4.67
N ILE A 606 19.75 24.03 -5.09
CA ILE A 606 20.41 24.50 -6.30
C ILE A 606 20.90 23.26 -7.05
N ILE A 607 20.74 23.23 -8.37
CA ILE A 607 21.42 22.30 -9.26
C ILE A 607 22.39 23.11 -10.13
N ASP A 608 23.67 22.75 -10.14
CA ASP A 608 24.66 23.38 -11.02
C ASP A 608 24.55 22.89 -12.47
N ASN A 609 25.31 23.49 -13.39
CA ASN A 609 25.26 23.07 -14.81
C ASN A 609 25.81 21.67 -15.07
N ASN A 610 26.52 21.08 -14.10
CA ASN A 610 27.03 19.72 -14.17
C ASN A 610 26.05 18.71 -13.52
N GLY A 611 24.90 19.17 -13.04
CA GLY A 611 23.87 18.35 -12.40
C GLY A 611 24.09 18.10 -10.89
N ASN A 612 25.09 18.74 -10.27
CA ASN A 612 25.35 18.53 -8.85
C ASN A 612 24.37 19.34 -7.98
N PRO A 613 23.70 18.71 -7.00
CA PRO A 613 22.83 19.41 -6.07
C PRO A 613 23.58 20.05 -4.91
N SER A 614 23.10 21.19 -4.42
CA SER A 614 23.50 21.77 -3.14
C SER A 614 22.35 22.50 -2.45
N SER A 615 22.48 22.77 -1.16
CA SER A 615 21.46 23.52 -0.41
C SER A 615 22.05 24.64 0.45
N LYS A 616 21.28 25.72 0.62
CA LYS A 616 21.60 26.87 1.47
C LYS A 616 20.37 27.29 2.28
N LYS A 617 20.59 27.70 3.52
CA LYS A 617 19.57 28.34 4.35
C LYS A 617 19.48 29.83 3.99
N ILE A 618 18.28 30.36 3.78
CA ILE A 618 18.01 31.80 3.68
C ILE A 618 17.29 32.25 4.96
N ILE A 619 17.70 33.38 5.50
CA ILE A 619 17.05 34.08 6.62
C ILE A 619 16.48 35.39 6.05
N LEU A 620 15.14 35.50 6.00
CA LEU A 620 14.42 36.68 5.53
C LEU A 620 13.90 37.48 6.73
N ASP A 621 14.44 38.69 6.89
CA ASP A 621 14.28 39.55 8.08
C ASP A 621 13.16 40.59 8.00
#